data_AF-A0A127T552-F1
#
_entry.id   AF-A0A127T552-F1
#
_cell.length_a   1.000
_cell.length_b   1.000
_cell.length_c   1.000
_cell.angle_alpha   90.00
_cell.angle_beta   90.00
_cell.angle_gamma   90.00
#
_symmetry.space_group_name_H-M   'P 1'
#
loop_
_entity.id
_entity.type
_entity.pdbx_description
1 polymer ?
#
loop_
_entity_poly.entity_id
_entity_poly.type
_entity_poly.pdbx_seq_one_letter_code
_entity_poly.pdbx_strand_id
1 'polypeptide(L)'
;MAKQETTCDDILKELRAKQYRPVYYLMGEESYYIDLISDYIVDNVLTDTEKEFNLTVVYGADVDIATVINAAKRYPMMSERQVVVVKEAQAIRNMEELSYYLQKPLNSTILVL
;
A
#
# COMPACT_ATOMS: atom_id res chain seq x y z
N MET A 1 -13.54 14.80 -7.49
CA MET A 1 -13.73 14.68 -6.04
C MET A 1 -12.43 15.10 -5.40
N ALA A 2 -12.46 16.07 -4.47
CA ALA A 2 -11.26 16.63 -3.88
C ALA A 2 -10.46 15.53 -3.15
N LYS A 3 -9.16 15.47 -3.41
CA LYS A 3 -8.22 14.61 -2.69
C LYS A 3 -8.16 15.14 -1.26
N GLN A 4 -8.70 14.41 -0.30
CA GLN A 4 -8.66 14.82 1.10
C GLN A 4 -7.23 14.64 1.60
N GLU A 5 -6.48 15.74 1.73
CA GLU A 5 -5.23 15.76 2.47
C GLU A 5 -5.55 15.35 3.91
N THR A 6 -5.06 14.18 4.29
CA THR A 6 -5.36 13.51 5.55
C THR A 6 -4.05 13.44 6.33
N THR A 7 -4.08 13.81 7.61
CA THR A 7 -2.85 13.83 8.42
C THR A 7 -2.42 12.41 8.80
N CYS A 8 -1.16 12.25 9.23
CA CYS A 8 -0.68 10.96 9.74
C CYS A 8 -1.56 10.43 10.89
N ASP A 9 -1.97 11.31 11.81
CA ASP A 9 -2.82 10.94 12.94
C ASP A 9 -4.19 10.44 12.50
N ASP A 10 -4.80 11.07 11.50
CA ASP A 10 -6.08 10.65 10.94
C ASP A 10 -5.96 9.26 10.28
N ILE A 11 -4.89 9.04 9.51
CA ILE A 11 -4.62 7.74 8.87
C ILE A 11 -4.44 6.66 9.94
N LEU A 12 -3.61 6.89 10.96
CA LEU A 12 -3.39 5.93 12.04
C LEU A 12 -4.67 5.65 12.83
N LYS A 13 -5.54 6.64 13.00
CA LYS A 13 -6.85 6.46 13.64
C LYS A 13 -7.75 5.52 12.83
N GLU A 14 -7.83 5.70 11.51
CA GLU A 14 -8.58 4.79 10.62
C GLU A 14 -7.98 3.37 10.66
N LEU A 15 -6.65 3.25 10.55
CA LEU A 15 -5.95 1.97 10.59
C LEU A 15 -6.19 1.21 11.91
N ARG A 16 -6.14 1.90 13.06
CA ARG A 16 -6.46 1.33 14.38
C ARG A 16 -7.92 0.89 14.50
N ALA A 17 -8.83 1.57 13.81
CA ALA A 17 -10.23 1.18 13.70
C ALA A 17 -10.47 0.05 12.67
N LYS A 18 -9.40 -0.52 12.09
CA LYS A 18 -9.44 -1.51 10.99
C LYS A 18 -10.18 -1.01 9.74
N GLN A 19 -10.22 0.30 9.54
CA GLN A 19 -10.78 0.95 8.37
C GLN A 19 -9.68 1.13 7.32
N TYR A 20 -9.49 0.10 6.52
CA TYR A 20 -8.44 0.07 5.52
C TYR A 20 -8.91 0.63 4.18
N ARG A 21 -8.11 1.51 3.59
CA ARG A 21 -8.27 1.98 2.22
C ARG A 21 -7.43 1.12 1.27
N PRO A 22 -7.86 0.93 0.02
CA PRO A 22 -7.15 0.05 -0.90
C PRO A 22 -5.82 0.62 -1.41
N VAL A 23 -5.62 1.93 -1.27
CA VAL A 23 -4.39 2.62 -1.73
C VAL A 23 -4.04 3.72 -0.73
N TYR A 24 -2.78 3.71 -0.28
CA TYR A 24 -2.13 4.75 0.49
C TYR A 24 -0.96 5.28 -0.34
N TYR A 25 -1.05 6.56 -0.72
CA TYR A 25 0.03 7.26 -1.43
C TYR A 25 0.67 8.24 -0.45
N LEU A 26 1.75 7.81 0.18
CA LEU A 26 2.40 8.47 1.29
C LEU A 26 3.50 9.38 0.75
N MET A 27 3.33 10.68 0.93
CA MET A 27 4.33 11.68 0.53
C MET A 27 4.45 12.75 1.60
N GLY A 28 5.65 13.24 1.80
CA GLY A 28 5.94 14.32 2.73
C GLY A 28 7.43 14.57 2.83
N GLU A 29 7.80 15.71 3.42
CA GLU A 29 9.20 16.04 3.68
C GLU A 29 9.77 15.22 4.84
N GLU A 30 8.91 14.82 5.79
CA GLU A 30 9.27 14.03 6.96
C GLU A 30 9.05 12.53 6.71
N SER A 31 10.12 11.81 6.39
CA SER A 31 10.08 10.36 6.13
C SER A 31 9.56 9.54 7.32
N TYR A 32 9.78 10.03 8.56
CA TYR A 32 9.32 9.38 9.77
C TYR A 32 7.83 9.04 9.76
N TYR A 33 6.97 9.93 9.26
CA TYR A 33 5.52 9.64 9.20
C TYR A 33 5.16 8.63 8.11
N ILE A 34 5.91 8.62 7.01
CA ILE A 34 5.76 7.62 5.94
C ILE A 34 6.09 6.24 6.50
N ASP A 35 7.23 6.12 7.18
CA ASP A 35 7.68 4.89 7.82
C ASP A 35 6.67 4.46 8.89
N LEU A 36 6.20 5.38 9.74
CA LEU A 36 5.24 5.09 10.81
C LEU A 36 3.94 4.47 10.28
N ILE A 37 3.39 4.99 9.18
CA ILE A 37 2.17 4.46 8.58
C ILE A 37 2.45 3.12 7.89
N SER A 38 3.54 3.05 7.11
CA SER A 38 3.93 1.85 6.37
C SER A 38 4.19 0.67 7.29
N ASP A 39 4.98 0.87 8.33
CA ASP A 39 5.31 -0.14 9.33
C ASP A 39 4.05 -0.56 10.11
N TYR A 40 3.17 0.38 10.48
CA TYR A 40 1.90 0.03 11.11
C TYR A 40 1.08 -0.92 10.24
N ILE A 41 0.96 -0.64 8.94
CA ILE A 41 0.22 -1.50 7.99
C ILE A 41 0.85 -2.89 7.93
N VAL A 42 2.18 -2.95 7.75
CA VAL A 42 2.92 -4.22 7.67
C VAL A 42 2.76 -5.04 8.94
N ASP A 43 2.79 -4.39 10.12
CA ASP A 43 2.82 -5.08 11.40
C ASP A 43 1.43 -5.52 11.88
N ASN A 44 0.36 -4.81 11.50
CA ASN A 44 -0.95 -4.96 12.13
C ASN A 44 -2.07 -5.45 11.20
N VAL A 45 -1.91 -5.37 9.87
CA VAL A 45 -2.98 -5.81 8.95
C VAL A 45 -3.02 -7.32 8.82
N LEU A 46 -1.85 -7.96 8.81
CA LEU A 46 -1.69 -9.39 8.60
C LEU A 46 -1.08 -10.02 9.85
N THR A 47 -1.54 -11.20 10.21
CA THR A 47 -0.84 -12.09 11.14
C THR A 47 0.48 -12.57 10.52
N ASP A 48 1.43 -13.02 11.34
CA ASP A 48 2.73 -13.47 10.86
C ASP A 48 2.61 -14.60 9.81
N THR A 49 1.68 -15.54 10.00
CA THR A 49 1.38 -16.59 9.02
C THR A 49 0.82 -16.03 7.72
N GLU A 50 -0.07 -15.04 7.77
CA GLU A 50 -0.65 -14.43 6.57
C GLU A 50 0.40 -13.64 5.78
N LYS A 51 1.37 -13.00 6.45
CA LYS A 51 2.46 -12.25 5.80
C LYS A 51 3.27 -13.11 4.83
N GLU A 52 3.48 -14.39 5.15
CA GLU A 52 4.23 -15.32 4.28
C GLU A 52 3.67 -15.42 2.85
N PHE A 53 2.36 -15.19 2.68
CA PHE A 53 1.67 -15.31 1.40
C PHE A 53 1.08 -13.99 0.89
N ASN A 54 0.75 -13.09 1.80
CA ASN A 54 -0.07 -11.90 1.50
C ASN A 54 0.69 -10.58 1.65
N LEU A 55 1.95 -10.60 2.09
CA LEU A 55 2.81 -9.41 2.13
C LEU A 55 3.81 -9.43 0.98
N THR A 56 3.84 -8.38 0.19
CA THR A 56 4.89 -8.12 -0.80
C THR A 56 5.53 -6.78 -0.49
N VAL A 57 6.84 -6.76 -0.26
CA VAL A 57 7.63 -5.53 -0.08
C VAL A 57 8.67 -5.48 -1.20
N VAL A 58 8.65 -4.40 -1.98
CA VAL A 58 9.58 -4.18 -3.10
C VAL A 58 10.15 -2.77 -3.04
N TYR A 59 11.30 -2.57 -3.69
CA TYR A 59 11.90 -1.24 -3.85
C TYR A 59 11.62 -0.72 -5.26
N GLY A 60 11.24 0.55 -5.38
CA GLY A 60 10.85 1.17 -6.64
C GLY A 60 11.97 1.15 -7.70
N ALA A 61 13.23 1.18 -7.27
CA ALA A 61 14.38 1.09 -8.16
C ALA A 61 14.56 -0.32 -8.78
N ASP A 62 14.02 -1.36 -8.16
CA ASP A 62 14.24 -2.77 -8.50
C ASP A 62 12.99 -3.45 -9.09
N VAL A 63 11.91 -2.71 -9.34
CA VAL A 63 10.64 -3.24 -9.79
C VAL A 63 10.05 -2.43 -10.93
N ASP A 64 9.35 -3.10 -11.85
CA ASP A 64 8.53 -2.44 -12.87
C ASP A 64 7.08 -2.23 -12.36
N ILE A 65 6.42 -1.21 -12.91
CA ILE A 65 5.05 -0.86 -12.50
C ILE A 65 4.06 -2.00 -12.80
N ALA A 66 4.28 -2.76 -13.87
CA ALA A 66 3.42 -3.88 -14.25
C ALA A 66 3.43 -4.98 -13.16
N THR A 67 4.58 -5.24 -12.55
CA THR A 67 4.78 -6.20 -11.47
C THR A 67 4.05 -5.75 -10.22
N VAL A 68 4.13 -4.46 -9.86
CA VAL A 68 3.38 -3.89 -8.73
C VAL A 68 1.87 -4.02 -8.97
N ILE A 69 1.38 -3.65 -10.15
CA ILE A 69 -0.04 -3.77 -10.52
C ILE A 69 -0.48 -5.23 -10.46
N ASN A 70 0.33 -6.16 -10.97
CA ASN A 70 0.00 -7.58 -10.97
C ASN A 70 -0.03 -8.15 -9.55
N ALA A 71 0.90 -7.75 -8.67
CA ALA A 71 0.84 -8.09 -7.25
C ALA A 71 -0.46 -7.54 -6.64
N ALA A 72 -0.75 -6.26 -6.84
CA ALA A 72 -1.92 -5.59 -6.28
C ALA A 72 -3.27 -6.18 -6.77
N LYS A 73 -3.29 -6.85 -7.93
CA LYS A 73 -4.48 -7.53 -8.48
C LYS A 73 -4.69 -8.96 -7.97
N ARG A 74 -3.75 -9.54 -7.23
CA ARG A 74 -3.92 -10.90 -6.67
C ARG A 74 -4.96 -10.89 -5.55
N TYR A 75 -5.75 -11.95 -5.49
CA TYR A 75 -6.62 -12.18 -4.34
C TYR A 75 -5.79 -12.72 -3.17
N PRO A 76 -6.11 -12.31 -1.93
CA PRO A 76 -5.41 -12.83 -0.76
C PRO A 76 -5.63 -14.34 -0.60
N MET A 77 -4.62 -15.01 -0.08
CA MET A 77 -4.61 -16.44 0.20
C MET A 77 -4.84 -16.67 1.69
N MET A 78 -5.95 -17.34 2.03
CA MET A 78 -6.34 -17.64 3.41
C MET A 78 -6.29 -16.42 4.36
N SER A 79 -6.53 -15.22 3.81
CA SER A 79 -6.53 -13.93 4.50
C SER A 79 -7.64 -13.06 3.91
N GLU A 80 -8.11 -12.08 4.68
CA GLU A 80 -9.02 -11.05 4.16
C GLU A 80 -8.30 -10.01 3.29
N ARG A 81 -6.97 -9.87 3.45
CA ARG A 81 -6.20 -8.77 2.88
C ARG A 81 -4.89 -9.23 2.24
N GLN A 82 -4.52 -8.53 1.17
CA GLN A 82 -3.18 -8.54 0.60
C GLN A 82 -2.55 -7.16 0.83
N VAL A 83 -1.28 -7.12 1.23
CA VAL A 83 -0.51 -5.89 1.44
C VAL A 83 0.64 -5.86 0.44
N VAL A 84 0.69 -4.80 -0.35
CA VAL A 84 1.79 -4.54 -1.29
C VAL A 84 2.41 -3.20 -0.91
N VAL A 85 3.67 -3.22 -0.47
CA VAL A 85 4.44 -2.03 -0.11
C VAL A 85 5.53 -1.81 -1.14
N VAL A 86 5.56 -0.62 -1.73
CA VAL A 86 6.65 -0.17 -2.59
C VAL A 86 7.43 0.90 -1.84
N LYS A 87 8.65 0.58 -1.43
CA LYS A 87 9.58 1.56 -0.86
C LYS A 87 10.21 2.39 -1.97
N GLU A 88 10.41 3.68 -1.74
CA GLU A 88 10.97 4.61 -2.74
C GLU A 88 10.19 4.57 -4.07
N ALA A 89 8.84 4.59 -4.01
CA ALA A 89 7.98 4.43 -5.19
C ALA A 89 8.23 5.49 -6.28
N GLN A 90 8.77 6.65 -5.94
CA GLN A 90 9.19 7.68 -6.90
C GLN A 90 10.30 7.23 -7.86
N ALA A 91 11.02 6.15 -7.53
CA ALA A 91 12.03 5.56 -8.41
C ALA A 91 11.43 4.65 -9.50
N ILE A 92 10.14 4.30 -9.42
CA ILE A 92 9.47 3.47 -10.42
C ILE A 92 9.36 4.22 -11.75
N ARG A 93 9.74 3.54 -12.83
CA ARG A 93 9.51 4.01 -14.20
C ARG A 93 8.07 3.74 -14.64
N ASN A 94 7.55 4.62 -15.49
CA ASN A 94 6.21 4.52 -16.08
C ASN A 94 5.06 4.52 -15.05
N MET A 95 5.21 5.27 -13.95
CA MET A 95 4.24 5.31 -12.85
C MET A 95 2.83 5.75 -13.30
N GLU A 96 2.71 6.45 -14.43
CA GLU A 96 1.45 6.82 -15.07
C GLU A 96 0.56 5.62 -15.42
N GLU A 97 1.13 4.44 -15.68
CA GLU A 97 0.38 3.21 -15.96
C GLU A 97 -0.45 2.74 -14.76
N LEU A 98 -0.05 3.14 -13.53
CA LEU A 98 -0.81 2.85 -12.32
C LEU A 98 -2.22 3.46 -12.35
N SER A 99 -2.40 4.57 -13.07
CA SER A 99 -3.69 5.28 -13.16
C SER A 99 -4.83 4.36 -13.60
N TYR A 100 -4.58 3.37 -14.47
CA TYR A 100 -5.57 2.39 -14.90
C TYR A 100 -6.01 1.47 -13.75
N TYR A 101 -5.09 1.04 -12.90
CA TYR A 101 -5.42 0.25 -11.72
C TYR A 101 -6.22 1.07 -10.70
N LEU A 102 -5.85 2.33 -10.49
CA LEU A 102 -6.49 3.22 -9.52
C LEU A 102 -7.96 3.55 -9.85
N GLN A 103 -8.41 3.34 -11.10
CA GLN A 103 -9.82 3.50 -11.46
C GLN A 103 -10.73 2.47 -10.77
N LYS A 104 -10.21 1.26 -10.52
CA LYS A 104 -10.95 0.17 -9.87
C LYS A 104 -9.97 -0.74 -9.13
N PRO A 105 -9.35 -0.25 -8.04
CA PRO A 105 -8.42 -1.04 -7.26
C PRO A 105 -9.15 -2.23 -6.62
N LEU A 106 -8.43 -3.30 -6.35
CA LEU A 106 -9.02 -4.45 -5.68
C LEU A 106 -9.21 -4.13 -4.20
N ASN A 107 -10.45 -4.14 -3.72
CA ASN A 107 -10.76 -3.75 -2.33
C ASN A 107 -10.08 -4.61 -1.26
N SER A 108 -9.71 -5.85 -1.58
CA SER A 108 -8.95 -6.73 -0.68
C SER A 108 -7.45 -6.41 -0.63
N THR A 109 -6.95 -5.55 -1.51
CA THR A 109 -5.54 -5.15 -1.53
C THR A 109 -5.36 -3.82 -0.83
N ILE A 110 -4.31 -3.69 -0.02
CA ILE A 110 -3.77 -2.44 0.50
C ILE A 110 -2.44 -2.21 -0.22
N LEU A 111 -2.44 -1.27 -1.18
CA LEU A 111 -1.25 -0.83 -1.88
C LEU A 111 -0.67 0.42 -1.19
N VAL A 112 0.55 0.34 -0.71
CA VAL A 112 1.29 1.44 -0.08
C VAL A 112 2.42 1.87 -1.00
N LEU A 113 2.44 3.16 -1.35
CA LEU A 113 3.39 3.80 -2.26
C LEU A 113 4.01 5.02 -1.60
#